data_AF-A0A7R9TZB8-F1
#
_entry.id   AF-A0A7R9TZB8-F1
#
_cell.length_a   1.000
_cell.length_b   1.000
_cell.length_c   1.000
_cell.angle_alpha   90.00
_cell.angle_beta   90.00
_cell.angle_gamma   90.00
#
_symmetry.space_group_name_H-M   'P 1'
#
loop_
_entity.id
_entity.type
_entity.pdbx_description
1 polymer ?
#
loop_
_entity_poly.entity_id
_entity_poly.type
_entity_poly.pdbx_seq_one_letter_code
_entity_poly.pdbx_strand_id
1 'polypeptide(L)'
;RVHARCHSELADALPVSRRGVAHLSAVVANLGYLPGKFSDDGQHTRPAATQAHTTLRAVSEAARHLAPNGVMVITCYLRHDGGAEEHAALAEWARGLPAKEWRCVWLDVANRTGAPKV
;
A
#
# COMPACT_ATOMS: atom_id res chain seq x y z
N ARG A 1 13.66 11.60 -6.49
CA ARG A 1 12.28 11.94 -6.06
C ARG A 1 11.37 11.22 -7.03
N VAL A 2 10.60 10.23 -6.56
CA VAL A 2 9.74 9.40 -7.41
C VAL A 2 8.40 10.12 -7.52
N HIS A 3 8.12 10.79 -8.63
CA HIS A 3 6.85 11.48 -8.86
C HIS A 3 6.04 10.72 -9.90
N ALA A 4 4.73 10.58 -9.64
CA ALA A 4 3.73 10.04 -10.58
C ALA A 4 3.93 8.59 -11.09
N ARG A 5 4.57 7.71 -10.31
CA ARG A 5 4.68 6.27 -10.63
C ARG A 5 3.64 5.44 -9.87
N CYS A 6 3.31 4.26 -10.39
CA CYS A 6 2.45 3.30 -9.71
C CYS A 6 3.22 2.61 -8.57
N HIS A 7 2.52 2.24 -7.48
CA HIS A 7 3.14 1.47 -6.39
C HIS A 7 3.67 0.11 -6.85
N SER A 8 3.12 -0.46 -7.94
CA SER A 8 3.62 -1.70 -8.55
C SER A 8 5.07 -1.59 -9.04
N GLU A 9 5.54 -0.36 -9.25
CA GLU A 9 6.91 -0.05 -9.69
C GLU A 9 7.84 0.26 -8.53
N LEU A 10 7.43 0.01 -7.27
CA LEU A 10 8.20 0.40 -6.10
C LEU A 10 9.63 -0.16 -6.13
N ALA A 11 9.80 -1.43 -6.48
CA ALA A 11 11.11 -2.08 -6.53
C ALA A 11 12.09 -1.32 -7.44
N ASP A 12 11.61 -0.84 -8.60
CA ASP A 12 12.41 -0.07 -9.56
C ASP A 12 12.58 1.40 -9.18
N ALA A 13 11.83 1.86 -8.19
CA ALA A 13 11.81 3.25 -7.75
C ALA A 13 12.68 3.51 -6.51
N LEU A 14 13.02 2.46 -5.77
CA LEU A 14 13.81 2.58 -4.54
C LEU A 14 15.24 3.03 -4.87
N PRO A 15 15.73 4.11 -4.24
CA PRO A 15 17.09 4.58 -4.50
C PRO A 15 18.11 3.56 -3.98
N VAL A 16 19.12 3.27 -4.80
CA VAL A 16 20.27 2.50 -4.36
C VAL A 16 21.24 3.46 -3.66
N SER A 17 21.55 3.19 -2.40
CA SER A 17 22.56 3.93 -1.63
C SER A 17 23.98 3.43 -1.95
N ARG A 18 25.01 4.21 -1.57
CA ARG A 18 26.42 3.82 -1.74
C ARG A 18 26.83 2.55 -0.98
N ARG A 19 26.01 2.06 -0.04
CA ARG A 19 26.26 0.84 0.76
C ARG A 19 25.28 -0.31 0.44
N GLY A 20 24.45 -0.19 -0.60
CA GLY A 20 23.37 -1.14 -0.91
C GLY A 20 22.02 -0.45 -1.04
N VAL A 21 20.91 -1.17 -0.97
CA VAL A 21 19.58 -0.56 -1.14
C VAL A 21 19.27 0.43 0.00
N ALA A 22 18.63 1.56 -0.30
CA ALA A 22 18.26 2.54 0.72
C ALA A 22 17.37 1.93 1.82
N HIS A 23 17.70 2.25 3.06
CA HIS A 23 16.88 1.92 4.22
C HIS A 23 15.75 2.95 4.36
N LEU A 24 14.51 2.48 4.29
CA LEU A 24 13.33 3.31 4.44
C LEU A 24 13.04 3.51 5.93
N SER A 25 12.96 4.76 6.37
CA SER A 25 12.51 5.06 7.73
C SER A 25 10.99 4.97 7.88
N ALA A 26 10.26 5.24 6.79
CA ALA A 26 8.81 5.15 6.77
C ALA A 26 8.29 4.79 5.38
N VAL A 27 7.15 4.09 5.35
CA VAL A 27 6.38 3.78 4.15
C VAL A 27 4.92 4.15 4.43
N VAL A 28 4.31 4.92 3.53
CA VAL A 28 2.89 5.28 3.62
C VAL A 28 2.22 4.86 2.33
N ALA A 29 1.23 3.99 2.43
CA ALA A 29 0.46 3.49 1.30
C ALA A 29 -1.02 3.84 1.48
N ASN A 30 -1.59 4.60 0.54
CA ASN A 30 -3.03 4.86 0.47
C ASN A 30 -3.57 4.12 -0.75
N LEU A 31 -4.32 3.04 -0.50
CA LEU A 31 -4.74 2.06 -1.50
C LEU A 31 -6.18 2.29 -1.91
N GLY A 32 -6.39 2.43 -3.22
CA GLY A 32 -7.67 2.73 -3.81
C GLY A 32 -7.48 3.35 -5.20
N TYR A 33 -8.47 4.12 -5.64
CA TYR A 33 -8.36 4.91 -6.85
C TYR A 33 -7.73 6.27 -6.56
N LEU A 34 -7.09 6.87 -7.57
CA LEU A 34 -6.59 8.23 -7.48
C LEU A 34 -7.74 9.25 -7.70
N PRO A 35 -8.06 10.12 -6.72
CA PRO A 35 -9.10 11.13 -6.90
C PRO A 35 -8.74 12.14 -7.99
N GLY A 36 -9.73 12.60 -8.77
CA GLY A 36 -9.56 13.70 -9.72
C GLY A 36 -8.96 13.33 -11.09
N LYS A 37 -8.63 12.07 -11.36
CA LYS A 37 -8.35 11.58 -12.73
C LYS A 37 -9.61 10.96 -13.34
N PHE A 38 -10.51 11.82 -13.81
CA PHE A 38 -11.52 11.47 -14.80
C PHE A 38 -11.06 12.13 -16.10
N SER A 39 -11.10 11.43 -17.23
CA SER A 39 -10.72 12.02 -18.50
C SER A 39 -11.77 13.08 -18.89
N ASP A 40 -11.29 14.27 -19.27
CA ASP A 40 -12.12 15.40 -19.76
C ASP A 40 -12.82 15.10 -21.11
N ASP A 41 -12.69 13.88 -21.65
CA ASP A 41 -13.16 13.46 -22.96
C ASP A 41 -14.52 12.73 -22.93
N GLY A 42 -15.22 12.70 -21.79
CA GLY A 42 -16.54 12.09 -21.67
C GLY A 42 -16.54 10.56 -21.80
N GLN A 43 -15.38 9.92 -21.86
CA GLN A 43 -15.29 8.47 -21.73
C GLN A 43 -15.30 8.11 -20.25
N HIS A 44 -16.32 7.37 -19.82
CA HIS A 44 -16.40 6.77 -18.48
C HIS A 44 -15.32 5.69 -18.30
N THR A 45 -14.06 6.08 -18.34
CA THR A 45 -12.95 5.21 -17.94
C THR A 45 -13.02 5.07 -16.41
N ARG A 46 -13.28 3.85 -15.94
CA ARG A 46 -13.23 3.55 -14.50
C ARG A 46 -11.85 3.97 -13.98
N PRO A 47 -11.75 4.77 -12.92
CA PRO A 47 -10.45 5.24 -12.46
C PRO A 47 -9.59 4.04 -12.04
N ALA A 48 -8.32 4.05 -12.46
CA ALA A 48 -7.37 2.99 -12.10
C ALA A 48 -7.27 2.88 -10.57
N ALA A 49 -7.50 1.69 -10.04
CA ALA A 49 -7.43 1.37 -8.62
C ALA A 49 -6.29 0.38 -8.34
N THR A 50 -5.81 0.37 -7.10
CA THR A 50 -4.88 -0.64 -6.62
C THR A 50 -5.50 -2.04 -6.64
N GLN A 51 -4.65 -3.06 -6.74
CA GLN A 51 -5.07 -4.46 -6.81
C GLN A 51 -4.26 -5.29 -5.83
N ALA A 52 -4.89 -6.30 -5.21
CA ALA A 52 -4.29 -7.13 -4.17
C ALA A 52 -2.90 -7.64 -4.54
N HIS A 53 -2.73 -8.21 -5.75
CA HIS A 53 -1.47 -8.82 -6.16
C HIS A 53 -0.32 -7.80 -6.34
N THR A 54 -0.58 -6.61 -6.91
CA THR A 54 0.44 -5.57 -7.06
C THR A 54 0.75 -4.88 -5.73
N THR A 55 -0.27 -4.69 -4.89
CA THR A 55 -0.13 -4.17 -3.54
C THR A 55 0.73 -5.09 -2.68
N LEU A 56 0.44 -6.39 -2.64
CA LEU A 56 1.23 -7.36 -1.86
C LEU A 56 2.70 -7.38 -2.28
N ARG A 57 2.98 -7.32 -3.59
CA ARG A 57 4.34 -7.20 -4.10
C ARG A 57 5.01 -5.93 -3.58
N ALA A 58 4.34 -4.78 -3.69
CA ALA A 58 4.91 -3.51 -3.27
C ALA A 58 5.14 -3.44 -1.75
N VAL A 59 4.18 -3.85 -0.92
CA VAL A 59 4.34 -3.81 0.55
C VAL A 59 5.39 -4.81 1.04
N SER A 60 5.50 -5.98 0.39
CA SER A 60 6.55 -6.95 0.72
C SER A 60 7.94 -6.42 0.40
N GLU A 61 8.12 -5.82 -0.78
CA GLU A 61 9.39 -5.17 -1.12
C GLU A 61 9.69 -3.99 -0.21
N ALA A 62 8.70 -3.15 0.09
CA ALA A 62 8.84 -2.06 1.05
C ALA A 62 9.28 -2.55 2.44
N ALA A 63 8.71 -3.66 2.91
CA ALA A 63 9.03 -4.26 4.20
C ALA A 63 10.48 -4.77 4.26
N ARG A 64 10.98 -5.37 3.18
CA ARG A 64 12.40 -5.81 3.07
C ARG A 64 13.39 -4.64 3.13
N HIS A 65 12.95 -3.44 2.75
CA HIS A 65 13.77 -2.24 2.75
C HIS A 65 13.54 -1.33 3.95
N LEU A 66 12.59 -1.68 4.83
CA LEU A 66 12.31 -0.91 6.04
C LEU A 66 13.48 -1.07 7.03
N ALA A 67 13.97 0.06 7.55
CA ALA A 67 14.97 0.05 8.61
C ALA A 67 14.42 -0.58 9.89
N PRO A 68 15.27 -1.13 10.78
CA PRO A 68 14.87 -1.41 12.16
C PRO A 68 14.21 -0.17 12.80
N ASN A 69 13.10 -0.37 13.51
CA ASN A 69 12.24 0.69 14.06
C ASN A 69 11.57 1.62 13.01
N GLY A 70 11.68 1.31 11.72
CA GLY A 70 10.90 1.99 10.68
C GLY A 70 9.42 1.64 10.79
N VAL A 71 8.57 2.49 10.20
CA VAL A 71 7.11 2.34 10.29
C VAL A 71 6.49 2.24 8.90
N MET A 72 5.59 1.28 8.72
CA MET A 72 4.74 1.18 7.55
C MET A 72 3.30 1.44 7.95
N VAL A 73 2.65 2.38 7.27
CA VAL A 73 1.22 2.69 7.45
C VAL A 73 0.51 2.43 6.14
N ILE A 74 -0.49 1.55 6.17
CA ILE A 74 -1.24 1.15 4.98
C ILE A 74 -2.70 1.49 5.23
N THR A 75 -3.28 2.37 4.42
CA THR A 75 -4.72 2.68 4.47
C THR A 75 -5.39 2.05 3.26
N CYS A 76 -6.34 1.15 3.48
CA CYS A 76 -7.11 0.49 2.43
C CYS A 76 -8.55 1.03 2.36
N TYR A 77 -8.92 1.58 1.21
CA TYR A 77 -10.26 2.09 0.95
C TYR A 77 -11.14 0.98 0.37
N LEU A 78 -12.10 0.46 1.13
CA LEU A 78 -12.84 -0.75 0.74
C LEU A 78 -13.84 -0.56 -0.41
N ARG A 79 -14.30 0.68 -0.66
CA ARG A 79 -15.42 0.97 -1.56
C ARG A 79 -14.96 1.20 -3.01
N HIS A 80 -14.19 0.26 -3.54
CA HIS A 80 -13.90 0.12 -4.98
C HIS A 80 -13.84 -1.35 -5.36
N ASP A 81 -13.89 -1.63 -6.66
CA ASP A 81 -13.72 -2.99 -7.19
C ASP A 81 -12.36 -3.56 -6.77
N GLY A 82 -12.37 -4.73 -6.12
CA GLY A 82 -11.17 -5.36 -5.54
C GLY A 82 -10.71 -4.82 -4.17
N GLY A 83 -11.30 -3.75 -3.62
CA GLY A 83 -10.83 -3.14 -2.36
C GLY A 83 -10.97 -4.06 -1.13
N ALA A 84 -12.05 -4.85 -1.06
CA ALA A 84 -12.23 -5.82 0.02
C ALA A 84 -11.27 -7.01 -0.08
N GLU A 85 -10.97 -7.46 -1.31
CA GLU A 85 -9.99 -8.52 -1.58
C GLU A 85 -8.58 -8.06 -1.20
N GLU A 86 -8.21 -6.83 -1.59
CA GLU A 86 -6.94 -6.21 -1.24
C GLU A 86 -6.76 -6.07 0.27
N HIS A 87 -7.79 -5.65 0.99
CA HIS A 87 -7.79 -5.61 2.46
C HIS A 87 -7.57 -6.99 3.11
N ALA A 88 -8.31 -8.01 2.63
CA ALA A 88 -8.20 -9.35 3.16
C ALA A 88 -6.79 -9.95 2.93
N ALA A 89 -6.24 -9.73 1.74
CA ALA A 89 -4.89 -10.16 1.37
C ALA A 89 -3.82 -9.49 2.25
N LEU A 90 -3.95 -8.19 2.53
CA LEU A 90 -3.06 -7.48 3.44
C LEU A 90 -3.16 -7.98 4.88
N ALA A 91 -4.38 -8.29 5.34
CA ALA A 91 -4.58 -8.83 6.68
C ALA A 91 -3.92 -10.20 6.85
N GLU A 92 -4.03 -11.07 5.84
CA GLU A 92 -3.35 -12.37 5.83
C GLU A 92 -1.83 -12.21 5.80
N TRP A 93 -1.31 -11.36 4.90
CA TRP A 93 0.12 -11.05 4.81
C TRP A 93 0.68 -10.53 6.14
N ALA A 94 -0.01 -9.57 6.78
CA ALA A 94 0.43 -8.98 8.05
C ALA A 94 0.43 -9.99 9.21
N ARG A 95 -0.52 -10.93 9.22
CA ARG A 95 -0.56 -12.04 10.20
C ARG A 95 0.57 -13.05 10.00
N GLY A 96 1.07 -13.19 8.77
CA GLY A 96 2.19 -14.06 8.44
C GLY A 96 3.57 -13.51 8.81
N LEU A 97 3.66 -12.24 9.21
CA LEU A 97 4.95 -11.62 9.56
C LEU A 97 5.51 -12.19 10.88
N PRO A 98 6.83 -12.41 11.02
CA PRO A 98 7.44 -12.90 12.25
C PRO A 98 7.21 -11.95 13.43
N ALA A 99 6.45 -12.38 14.44
CA ALA A 99 6.04 -11.53 15.56
C ALA A 99 7.21 -11.01 16.43
N LYS A 100 8.40 -11.62 16.34
CA LYS A 100 9.62 -11.12 17.02
C LYS A 100 10.24 -9.91 16.32
N GLU A 101 9.95 -9.75 15.03
CA GLU A 101 10.53 -8.71 14.18
C GLU A 101 9.50 -7.61 13.86
N TRP A 102 8.22 -7.97 13.79
CA TRP A 102 7.14 -7.07 13.39
C TRP A 102 6.08 -6.92 14.48
N ARG A 103 5.62 -5.67 14.63
CA ARG A 103 4.42 -5.35 15.40
C ARG A 103 3.36 -4.82 14.45
N CYS A 104 2.31 -5.62 14.24
CA CYS A 104 1.18 -5.25 13.40
C CYS A 104 0.02 -4.76 14.28
N VAL A 105 -0.57 -3.62 13.93
CA VAL A 105 -1.74 -3.04 14.61
C VAL A 105 -2.81 -2.78 13.55
N TRP A 106 -4.05 -3.10 13.88
CA TRP A 106 -5.21 -2.88 13.02
C TRP A 106 -6.12 -1.85 13.65
N LEU A 107 -6.55 -0.86 12.88
CA LEU A 107 -7.42 0.22 13.31
C LEU A 107 -8.70 0.24 12.48
N ASP A 108 -9.82 0.18 13.20
CA ASP A 108 -11.16 0.18 12.63
C ASP A 108 -11.96 1.39 13.10
N VAL A 109 -12.71 2.01 12.19
CA VAL A 109 -13.70 3.02 12.56
C VAL A 109 -14.93 2.32 13.13
N ALA A 110 -15.08 2.39 14.46
CA ALA A 110 -16.04 1.61 15.23
C ALA A 110 -17.51 1.77 14.80
N ASN A 111 -17.90 2.95 14.32
CA ASN A 111 -19.30 3.28 14.03
C ASN A 111 -19.62 3.41 12.52
N ARG A 112 -18.71 2.99 11.62
CA ARG A 112 -18.94 3.12 10.17
C ARG A 112 -18.51 1.86 9.42
N THR A 113 -19.49 1.11 8.95
CA THR A 113 -19.30 -0.02 8.05
C THR A 113 -18.83 0.48 6.66
N GLY A 114 -17.61 0.09 6.29
CA GLY A 114 -16.99 0.51 5.02
C GLY A 114 -16.20 1.82 5.07
N ALA A 115 -15.82 2.30 6.26
CA ALA A 115 -14.73 3.27 6.38
C ALA A 115 -13.39 2.61 5.95
N PRO A 116 -12.38 3.41 5.57
CA PRO A 116 -11.05 2.90 5.32
C PRO A 116 -10.52 2.13 6.52
N LYS A 117 -9.73 1.10 6.22
CA LYS A 117 -9.07 0.22 7.19
C LYS A 117 -7.60 0.59 7.23
N VAL A 118 -7.00 0.61 8.42
CA VAL A 118 -5.57 0.89 8.61
C VAL A 118 -4.91 -0.25 9.35
#